data_AF-A0A535LHE2-F1
#
_entry.id   AF-A0A535LHE2-F1
#
_cell.length_a   1.000
_cell.length_b   1.000
_cell.length_c   1.000
_cell.angle_alpha   90.00
_cell.angle_beta   90.00
_cell.angle_gamma   90.00
#
_symmetry.space_group_name_H-M   'P 1'
#
loop_
_entity.id
_entity.type
_entity.pdbx_description
1 polymer ?
#
loop_
_entity_poly.entity_id
_entity_poly.type
_entity_poly.pdbx_seq_one_letter_code
_entity_poly.pdbx_strand_id
1 'polypeptide(L)' 'MICRVGCGACCIAPSISSAIPGMPEGKPAGVRCVQLTNDNRCKLFG' A
#
# COMPACT_ATOMS: atom_id res chain seq x y z
N MET A 1 -3.61 -10.07 -9.54
CA MET A 1 -2.16 -9.89 -9.35
C MET A 1 -1.70 -10.84 -8.27
N ILE A 2 -0.57 -11.53 -8.45
CA ILE A 2 -0.03 -12.41 -7.41
C ILE A 2 0.65 -11.50 -6.37
N CYS A 3 0.10 -11.44 -5.16
CA CYS A 3 0.75 -10.74 -4.05
C CYS A 3 2.04 -11.48 -3.71
N ARG A 4 3.19 -10.86 -3.94
CA ARG A 4 4.47 -11.38 -3.47
C ARG A 4 4.72 -10.84 -2.07
N VAL A 5 4.67 -11.73 -1.07
CA VAL A 5 4.95 -11.40 0.32
C VAL A 5 6.32 -10.72 0.42
N GLY A 6 6.40 -9.61 1.14
CA GLY A 6 7.63 -8.83 1.31
C GLY A 6 8.02 -7.93 0.12
N CYS A 7 7.23 -7.89 -0.96
CA CYS A 7 7.57 -7.06 -2.13
C CYS A 7 7.20 -5.58 -1.96
N GLY A 8 6.10 -5.27 -1.26
CA GLY A 8 5.62 -3.89 -1.06
C GLY A 8 5.19 -3.12 -2.33
N ALA A 9 5.32 -3.70 -3.53
CA ALA A 9 5.04 -3.02 -4.80
C ALA A 9 3.60 -2.52 -4.91
N CYS A 10 2.61 -3.29 -4.45
CA CYS A 10 1.21 -2.87 -4.42
C CYS A 10 0.95 -1.69 -3.46
N CYS A 11 1.82 -1.48 -2.47
CA CYS A 11 1.71 -0.38 -1.53
C CYS A 11 2.50 0.86 -1.95
N ILE A 12 3.32 0.78 -3.00
CA ILE A 12 4.15 1.90 -3.47
C ILE A 12 3.73 2.30 -4.88
N ALA A 13 3.71 1.37 -5.83
CA ALA A 13 3.54 1.65 -7.25
C ALA A 13 2.14 2.16 -7.64
N PRO A 14 1.03 1.47 -7.34
CA PRO A 14 -0.28 1.89 -7.84
C PRO A 14 -0.80 3.12 -7.10
N SER A 15 -1.69 3.88 -7.75
CA SER A 15 -2.54 4.84 -7.07
C SER A 15 -3.76 4.16 -6.44
N ILE A 16 -4.15 4.60 -5.25
CA ILE A 16 -5.38 4.16 -4.57
C ILE A 16 -6.27 5.39 -4.48
N SER A 17 -7.37 5.41 -5.24
CA SER A 17 -8.30 6.55 -5.26
C SER A 17 -9.25 6.56 -4.06
N SER A 18 -9.42 5.41 -3.40
CA SER A 18 -10.25 5.26 -2.21
C SER A 18 -9.51 5.66 -0.95
N ALA A 19 -10.23 6.27 -0.02
CA ALA A 19 -9.72 6.56 1.32
C ALA A 19 -9.30 5.26 2.02
N ILE A 20 -8.14 5.28 2.66
CA ILE A 20 -7.66 4.21 3.53
C ILE A 20 -7.31 4.77 4.91
N PRO A 21 -7.27 3.94 5.97
CA PRO A 21 -6.88 4.42 7.30
C PRO A 21 -5.51 5.13 7.25
N GLY A 22 -5.47 6.39 7.69
CA GLY A 22 -4.26 7.23 7.65
C GLY A 22 -3.94 7.89 6.30
N MET A 23 -4.72 7.65 5.24
CA MET A 23 -4.66 8.40 3.97
C MET A 23 -6.09 8.69 3.45
N PRO A 24 -6.75 9.75 3.96
CA PRO A 24 -8.16 10.04 3.63
C PRO A 24 -8.37 10.45 2.17
N GLU A 25 -7.36 11.03 1.53
CA GLU A 25 -7.39 11.39 0.10
C GLU A 25 -6.93 10.25 -0.82
N GLY A 26 -6.76 9.05 -0.25
CA GLY A 26 -6.16 7.91 -0.94
C GLY A 26 -4.64 8.01 -1.01
N LYS A 27 -4.04 7.26 -1.93
CA LYS A 27 -2.59 7.14 -2.09
C LYS A 27 -2.17 7.46 -3.53
N PRO A 28 -1.32 8.46 -3.78
CA PRO A 28 -0.74 8.67 -5.10
C PRO A 28 0.16 7.50 -5.51
N ALA A 29 0.32 7.30 -6.82
CA ALA A 29 1.30 6.36 -7.37
C ALA A 29 2.73 6.76 -6.95
N GLY A 30 3.58 5.78 -6.68
CA GLY A 30 4.96 6.00 -6.22
C GLY A 30 5.11 6.42 -4.75
N VAL A 31 4.04 6.84 -4.08
CA VAL A 31 4.07 7.18 -2.64
C VAL A 31 3.95 5.90 -1.80
N ARG A 32 4.80 5.80 -0.78
CA ARG A 32 4.77 4.69 0.19
C ARG A 32 3.49 4.75 1.03
N CYS A 33 2.67 3.71 0.95
CA CYS A 33 1.45 3.58 1.74
C CYS A 33 1.74 3.54 3.24
N VAL A 34 0.97 4.26 4.05
CA VAL A 34 1.03 4.23 5.53
C VAL A 34 0.76 2.83 6.12
N GLN A 35 0.09 1.98 5.34
CA GLN A 35 -0.25 0.60 5.71
C GLN A 35 0.86 -0.40 5.37
N LEU A 36 1.95 0.02 4.73
CA LEU A 36 3.09 -0.84 4.45
C LEU A 36 3.98 -0.95 5.70
N THR A 37 4.12 -2.15 6.25
CA THR A 37 5.04 -2.40 7.37
C THR A 37 6.51 -2.34 6.93
N ASN A 38 7.42 -2.36 7.90
CA ASN A 38 8.86 -2.44 7.64
C ASN A 38 9.27 -3.76 6.97
N ASP A 39 8.50 -4.84 7.17
CA ASP A 39 8.67 -6.13 6.49
C ASP A 39 8.03 -6.16 5.08
N ASN A 40 7.61 -5.00 4.57
CA ASN A 40 6.94 -4.86 3.28
C ASN A 40 5.66 -5.72 3.15
N ARG A 41 4.90 -5.85 4.24
CA ARG A 41 3.55 -6.45 4.26
C ARG A 41 2.47 -5.36 4.35
N CYS A 42 1.33 -5.58 3.72
CA CYS A 42 0.19 -4.68 3.85
C CYS A 42 -0.58 -5.01 5.13
N LYS A 43 -0.78 -4.02 6.02
CA LYS A 43 -1.58 -4.18 7.25
C LYS A 43 -3.07 -4.47 6.99
N LEU A 44 -3.58 -4.16 5.80
CA LEU A 44 -5.01 -4.31 5.46
C LEU A 44 -5.34 -5.65 4.77
N PHE A 45 -4.42 -6.16 3.97
CA PHE A 45 -4.65 -7.29 3.06
C PHE A 45 -3.63 -8.42 3.26
N GLY A 46 -3.05 -8.51 4.46
CA GLY A 46 -1.95 -9.42 4.82
C GLY A 46 -2.09 -10.82 4.28
#